data_AF-A0A086LCH6-F1
#
_entry.id   AF-A0A086LCH6-F1
#
_cell.length_a   1.000
_cell.length_b   1.000
_cell.length_c   1.000
_cell.angle_alpha   90.00
_cell.angle_beta   90.00
_cell.angle_gamma   90.00
#
_symmetry.space_group_name_H-M   'P 1'
#
loop_
_entity.id
_entity.type
_entity.pdbx_description
1 polymer ?
#
loop_
_entity_poly.entity_id
_entity_poly.type
_entity_poly.pdbx_seq_one_letter_code
_entity_poly.pdbx_strand_id
1 'polypeptide(L)'
;MWNLIDALKEVPKKQLLAILDANEIFYNEKKISALEAAQIIADGVLFGRLPKCPLCDTRALIQDGTDIRCRGYMQNSAMRCSFLFSLADLLRPENPPDNSATGVAESALSRTELFNLPIEAQRMPVFRQWKPPKDIPGAFKLGNPVGQPPKK
;
A
#
# COMPACT_ATOMS: atom_id res chain seq x y z
N MET A 1 -0.10 -10.90 6.92
CA MET A 1 -0.68 -10.11 5.83
C MET A 1 -1.94 -10.77 5.27
N TRP A 2 -1.88 -12.02 4.79
CA TRP A 2 -3.04 -12.75 4.22
C TRP A 2 -4.29 -12.77 5.10
N ASN A 3 -4.18 -13.05 6.41
CA ASN A 3 -5.34 -13.02 7.31
C ASN A 3 -6.09 -11.67 7.34
N LEU A 4 -5.37 -10.55 7.19
CA LEU A 4 -5.99 -9.22 7.13
C LEU A 4 -6.66 -9.01 5.77
N ILE A 5 -6.02 -9.43 4.69
CA ILE A 5 -6.58 -9.38 3.33
C ILE A 5 -7.88 -10.21 3.27
N ASP A 6 -7.86 -11.43 3.82
CA ASP A 6 -9.01 -12.33 3.85
C ASP A 6 -10.17 -11.79 4.66
N ALA A 7 -9.91 -11.01 5.70
CA ALA A 7 -10.97 -10.36 6.46
C ALA A 7 -11.47 -9.08 5.77
N LEU A 8 -10.58 -8.35 5.08
CA LEU A 8 -10.93 -7.12 4.36
C LEU A 8 -11.68 -7.38 3.06
N LYS A 9 -11.45 -8.49 2.36
CA LYS A 9 -12.17 -8.81 1.11
C LYS A 9 -13.68 -9.02 1.32
N GLU A 10 -14.08 -9.40 2.54
CA GLU A 10 -15.49 -9.56 2.94
C GLU A 10 -16.16 -8.21 3.27
N VAL A 11 -15.38 -7.13 3.42
CA VAL A 11 -15.90 -5.79 3.65
C VAL A 11 -16.47 -5.23 2.34
N PRO A 12 -17.61 -4.51 2.38
CA PRO A 12 -18.17 -3.88 1.19
C PRO A 12 -17.15 -2.99 0.47
N LYS A 13 -16.99 -3.18 -0.84
CA LYS A 13 -16.04 -2.42 -1.68
C LYS A 13 -16.10 -0.91 -1.41
N LYS A 14 -17.29 -0.33 -1.28
CA LYS A 14 -17.48 1.11 -1.00
C LYS A 14 -16.78 1.59 0.28
N GLN A 15 -16.75 0.75 1.31
CA GLN A 15 -16.05 1.06 2.57
C GLN A 15 -14.53 0.97 2.40
N LEU A 16 -14.04 0.00 1.62
CA LEU A 16 -12.61 -0.08 1.28
C LEU A 16 -12.16 1.14 0.47
N LEU A 17 -12.97 1.58 -0.50
CA LEU A 17 -12.68 2.76 -1.30
C LEU A 17 -12.58 4.03 -0.45
N ALA A 18 -13.47 4.21 0.54
CA ALA A 18 -13.38 5.34 1.46
C ALA A 18 -12.06 5.36 2.27
N ILE A 19 -11.49 4.19 2.58
CA ILE A 19 -10.17 4.10 3.22
C ILE A 19 -9.07 4.51 2.25
N LEU A 20 -9.15 4.10 0.98
CA LEU A 20 -8.20 4.54 -0.05
C LEU A 20 -8.26 6.05 -0.27
N ASP A 21 -9.47 6.62 -0.34
CA ASP A 21 -9.69 8.06 -0.48
C ASP A 21 -9.10 8.86 0.70
N ALA A 22 -9.28 8.39 1.93
CA ALA A 22 -8.71 8.99 3.14
C ALA A 22 -7.17 9.00 3.17
N ASN A 23 -6.53 8.21 2.30
CA ASN A 23 -5.08 8.15 2.12
C ASN A 23 -4.61 8.77 0.81
N GLU A 24 -5.51 9.38 0.04
CA GLU A 24 -5.27 9.94 -1.30
C GLU A 24 -4.73 8.90 -2.30
N ILE A 25 -5.01 7.62 -2.09
CA ILE A 25 -4.52 6.56 -2.96
C ILE A 25 -5.35 6.54 -4.24
N PHE A 26 -4.69 6.70 -5.37
CA PHE A 26 -5.33 6.61 -6.67
C PHE A 26 -5.73 5.17 -6.99
N TYR A 27 -6.96 4.99 -7.47
CA TYR A 27 -7.45 3.74 -8.02
C TYR A 27 -8.44 4.00 -9.17
N ASN A 28 -8.63 3.01 -10.03
CA ASN A 28 -9.67 3.06 -11.05
C ASN A 28 -10.97 2.44 -10.52
N GLU A 29 -11.95 3.27 -10.18
CA GLU A 29 -13.21 2.84 -9.55
C GLU A 29 -13.92 1.69 -10.29
N LYS A 30 -13.89 1.73 -11.64
CA LYS A 30 -14.52 0.73 -12.50
C LYS A 30 -13.77 -0.59 -12.56
N LYS A 31 -12.46 -0.61 -12.28
CA LYS A 31 -11.60 -1.79 -12.45
C LYS A 31 -11.10 -2.40 -11.15
N ILE A 32 -10.99 -1.61 -10.08
CA ILE A 32 -10.45 -2.10 -8.81
C ILE A 32 -11.37 -3.17 -8.23
N SER A 33 -10.78 -4.32 -7.89
CA SER A 33 -11.49 -5.39 -7.18
C SER A 33 -11.48 -5.16 -5.67
N ALA A 34 -12.40 -5.78 -4.94
CA ALA A 34 -12.39 -5.74 -3.47
C ALA A 34 -11.09 -6.36 -2.90
N LEU A 35 -10.59 -7.43 -3.54
CA LEU A 35 -9.32 -8.06 -3.18
C LEU A 35 -8.12 -7.11 -3.35
N GLU A 36 -8.05 -6.42 -4.48
CA GLU A 36 -6.99 -5.45 -4.76
C GLU A 36 -7.01 -4.29 -3.75
N ALA A 37 -8.20 -3.75 -3.45
CA ALA A 37 -8.35 -2.73 -2.42
C ALA A 37 -7.92 -3.25 -1.03
N ALA A 38 -8.32 -4.48 -0.68
CA ALA A 38 -7.93 -5.14 0.56
C ALA A 38 -6.40 -5.35 0.66
N GLN A 39 -5.73 -5.71 -0.44
CA GLN A 39 -4.27 -5.84 -0.49
C GLN A 39 -3.56 -4.51 -0.24
N ILE A 40 -4.00 -3.43 -0.90
CA ILE A 40 -3.43 -2.09 -0.74
C ILE A 40 -3.62 -1.60 0.71
N ILE A 41 -4.81 -1.79 1.27
CA ILE A 41 -5.10 -1.38 2.65
C ILE A 41 -4.29 -2.22 3.64
N ALA A 42 -4.19 -3.53 3.44
CA ALA A 42 -3.42 -4.39 4.33
C ALA A 42 -1.91 -4.07 4.30
N ASP A 43 -1.36 -3.78 3.12
CA ASP A 43 0.03 -3.31 2.97
C ASP A 43 0.24 -1.99 3.72
N GLY A 44 -0.63 -1.02 3.47
CA GLY A 44 -0.58 0.29 4.11
C GLY A 44 -0.68 0.21 5.64
N VAL A 45 -1.62 -0.58 6.16
CA VAL A 45 -1.81 -0.77 7.61
C VAL A 45 -0.57 -1.39 8.28
N LEU A 46 0.12 -2.29 7.59
CA LEU A 46 1.30 -2.95 8.13
C LEU A 46 2.57 -2.11 8.00
N PHE A 47 2.79 -1.46 6.85
CA PHE A 47 4.10 -0.87 6.53
C PHE A 47 4.07 0.65 6.38
N GLY A 48 2.88 1.26 6.35
CA GLY A 48 2.66 2.67 6.06
C GLY A 48 2.43 2.96 4.58
N ARG A 49 2.28 4.24 4.25
CA ARG A 49 2.00 4.69 2.89
C ARG A 49 3.26 4.74 2.05
N LEU A 50 3.15 4.26 0.82
CA LEU A 50 4.14 4.57 -0.22
C LEU A 50 4.08 6.07 -0.55
N PRO A 51 5.22 6.67 -0.92
CA PRO A 51 5.27 8.05 -1.34
C PRO A 51 4.54 8.25 -2.67
N LYS A 52 4.43 9.51 -3.10
CA LYS A 52 3.95 9.82 -4.45
C LYS A 52 4.92 9.25 -5.49
N CYS A 53 4.39 8.89 -6.65
CA CYS A 53 5.20 8.41 -7.76
C CYS A 53 6.20 9.49 -8.19
N PRO A 54 7.51 9.21 -8.24
CA PRO A 54 8.51 10.19 -8.68
C PRO A 54 8.32 10.68 -10.12
N LEU A 55 7.62 9.90 -10.96
CA LEU A 55 7.41 10.22 -12.37
C LEU A 55 6.11 11.00 -12.64
N CYS A 56 5.01 10.67 -11.94
CA CYS A 56 3.70 11.27 -12.22
C CYS A 56 3.08 12.03 -11.04
N ASP A 57 3.79 12.13 -9.92
CA ASP A 57 3.37 12.77 -8.66
C ASP A 57 2.02 12.28 -8.09
N THR A 58 1.50 11.16 -8.61
CA THR A 58 0.26 10.56 -8.13
C THR A 58 0.59 9.53 -7.06
N ARG A 59 -0.20 9.47 -5.99
CA ARG A 59 -0.07 8.43 -4.97
C ARG A 59 -0.73 7.14 -5.45
N ALA A 60 -0.08 6.49 -6.40
CA ALA A 60 -0.55 5.30 -7.11
C ALA A 60 0.49 4.18 -7.14
N LEU A 61 1.53 4.28 -6.31
CA LEU A 61 2.55 3.25 -6.17
C LEU A 61 1.97 2.08 -5.39
N ILE A 62 2.17 0.87 -5.91
CA ILE A 62 1.80 -0.39 -5.28
C ILE A 62 3.01 -1.31 -5.34
N GLN A 63 3.26 -2.02 -4.25
CA GLN A 63 4.27 -3.07 -4.21
C GLN A 63 3.64 -4.40 -4.62
N ASP A 64 4.02 -4.89 -5.81
CA ASP A 64 3.62 -6.19 -6.34
C ASP A 64 4.83 -7.14 -6.25
N GLY A 65 4.94 -7.86 -5.13
CA GLY A 65 6.06 -8.76 -4.88
C GLY A 65 7.38 -8.01 -4.69
N THR A 66 8.34 -8.24 -5.59
CA THR A 66 9.64 -7.57 -5.61
C THR A 66 9.62 -6.23 -6.31
N ASP A 67 8.51 -5.83 -6.93
CA ASP A 67 8.47 -4.62 -7.75
C ASP A 67 7.55 -3.57 -7.14
N ILE A 68 7.93 -2.31 -7.25
CA ILE A 68 7.07 -1.17 -7.00
C ILE A 68 6.65 -0.60 -8.35
N ARG A 69 5.34 -0.63 -8.63
CA ARG A 69 4.77 -0.15 -9.89
C ARG A 69 3.80 0.99 -9.65
N CYS A 70 3.81 1.99 -10.52
CA CYS A 70 2.78 3.01 -10.53
C CYS A 70 1.57 2.57 -11.38
N ARG A 71 0.36 2.69 -10.82
CA ARG A 71 -0.91 2.49 -11.57
C ARG A 71 -1.63 3.80 -11.93
N GLY A 72 -0.95 4.93 -11.70
CA GLY A 72 -1.46 6.27 -11.98
C GLY A 72 -1.40 6.67 -13.45
N TYR A 73 -1.72 7.93 -13.70
CA TYR A 73 -1.67 8.57 -15.01
C TYR A 73 -0.67 9.72 -14.97
N MET A 74 -0.06 10.03 -16.12
CA MET A 74 0.81 11.19 -16.25
C MET A 74 0.01 12.48 -16.03
N GLN A 75 0.65 13.49 -15.44
CA GLN A 75 0.00 14.78 -15.21
C GLN A 75 -0.54 15.34 -16.53
N ASN A 76 -1.79 15.80 -16.53
CA ASN A 76 -2.48 16.38 -17.69
C ASN A 76 -2.55 15.44 -18.92
N SER A 77 -2.50 14.12 -18.74
CA SER A 77 -2.55 13.16 -19.82
C SER A 77 -3.38 11.92 -19.46
N ALA A 78 -4.01 11.32 -20.48
CA ALA A 78 -4.67 10.02 -20.36
C ALA A 78 -3.69 8.83 -20.45
N MET A 79 -2.38 9.10 -20.60
CA MET A 79 -1.35 8.07 -20.63
C MET A 79 -1.08 7.53 -19.22
N ARG A 80 -1.03 6.20 -19.10
CA ARG A 80 -0.64 5.54 -17.85
C ARG A 80 0.83 5.80 -17.55
N CYS A 81 1.14 5.96 -16.26
CA CYS A 81 2.51 6.03 -15.79
C CYS A 81 3.19 4.66 -15.98
N SER A 82 4.41 4.66 -16.51
CA SER A 82 5.23 3.46 -16.74
C SER A 82 6.29 3.23 -15.66
N PHE A 83 6.19 3.93 -14.53
CA PHE A 83 7.15 3.78 -13.44
C PHE A 83 7.12 2.36 -12.86
N LEU A 84 8.29 1.73 -12.87
CA LEU A 84 8.56 0.41 -12.33
C LEU A 84 9.93 0.47 -11.66
N PHE A 85 10.00 0.00 -10.42
CA PHE A 85 11.24 -0.11 -9.66
C PHE A 85 11.34 -1.50 -9.09
N SER A 86 12.42 -2.22 -9.40
CA SER A 86 12.64 -3.59 -8.92
C SER A 86 13.47 -3.54 -7.63
N LEU A 87 12.95 -4.10 -6.54
CA LEU A 87 13.63 -4.17 -5.24
C LEU A 87 14.59 -5.36 -5.15
N ALA A 88 14.30 -6.46 -5.85
CA ALA A 88 15.13 -7.66 -5.87
C ALA A 88 14.96 -8.46 -7.16
N ASP A 89 16.04 -9.06 -7.67
CA ASP A 89 16.01 -10.04 -8.76
C ASP A 89 15.82 -11.43 -8.14
N LEU A 90 14.64 -12.03 -8.31
CA LEU A 90 14.32 -13.36 -7.77
C LEU A 90 15.17 -14.47 -8.38
N LEU A 91 15.69 -14.29 -9.59
CA LEU A 91 16.53 -15.27 -10.27
C LEU A 91 18.00 -15.12 -9.85
N ARG A 92 18.42 -13.91 -9.48
CA ARG A 92 19.80 -13.59 -9.06
C ARG A 92 19.79 -12.66 -7.83
N PRO A 93 19.48 -13.19 -6.63
CA PRO A 93 19.34 -12.38 -5.41
C PRO A 93 20.61 -11.62 -5.01
N GLU A 94 21.78 -12.13 -5.41
CA GLU A 94 23.09 -11.54 -5.15
C GLU A 94 23.29 -10.20 -5.89
N ASN A 95 22.56 -10.00 -6.99
CA ASN A 95 22.73 -8.86 -7.87
C ASN A 95 21.62 -7.83 -7.63
N PRO A 96 21.95 -6.59 -7.27
CA PRO A 96 20.95 -5.53 -7.17
C PRO A 96 20.32 -5.29 -8.55
N PRO A 97 18.99 -5.13 -8.66
CA PRO A 97 18.34 -4.83 -9.92
C PRO A 97 18.83 -3.49 -10.50
N ASP A 98 18.97 -3.45 -11.83
CA ASP A 98 19.29 -2.21 -12.52
C ASP A 98 18.04 -1.33 -12.67
N ASN A 99 17.95 -0.30 -11.83
CA ASN A 99 16.90 0.72 -11.89
C ASN A 99 17.41 2.06 -12.46
N SER A 100 18.59 2.08 -13.11
CA SER A 100 19.23 3.32 -13.59
C SER A 100 18.34 4.14 -14.52
N ALA A 101 17.52 3.47 -15.34
CA ALA A 101 16.56 4.11 -16.25
C ALA A 101 15.48 4.95 -15.54
N THR A 102 15.21 4.68 -14.26
CA THR A 102 14.24 5.46 -13.46
C THR A 102 14.82 6.77 -12.96
N GLY A 103 16.15 6.87 -12.79
CA GLY A 103 16.81 8.00 -12.13
C GLY A 103 16.45 8.18 -10.65
N VAL A 104 15.80 7.19 -10.02
CA VAL A 104 15.30 7.24 -8.64
C VAL A 104 16.14 6.34 -7.75
N ALA A 105 16.53 6.84 -6.58
CA ALA A 105 17.14 6.03 -5.53
C ALA A 105 16.08 5.28 -4.71
N GLU A 106 16.40 4.09 -4.21
CA GLU A 106 15.48 3.29 -3.37
C GLU A 106 14.99 4.06 -2.13
N SER A 107 15.82 4.93 -1.56
CA SER A 107 15.46 5.79 -0.43
C SER A 107 14.27 6.71 -0.73
N ALA A 108 14.08 7.12 -1.98
CA ALA A 108 12.93 7.94 -2.40
C ALA A 108 11.61 7.15 -2.43
N LEU A 109 11.66 5.82 -2.38
CA LEU A 109 10.50 4.93 -2.32
C LEU A 109 10.22 4.42 -0.89
N SER A 110 11.04 4.84 0.08
CA SER A 110 10.86 4.47 1.47
C SER A 110 9.55 5.04 2.03
N ARG A 111 8.83 4.20 2.77
CA ARG A 111 7.59 4.60 3.46
C ARG A 111 7.95 5.49 4.64
N THR A 112 7.47 6.73 4.65
CA THR A 112 7.72 7.72 5.72
C THR A 112 6.45 8.10 6.47
N GLU A 113 5.29 7.90 5.85
CA GLU A 113 4.01 8.32 6.39
C GLU A 113 3.20 7.14 6.93
N LEU A 114 2.63 7.31 8.12
CA LEU A 114 1.67 6.35 8.67
C LEU A 114 0.43 6.30 7.78
N PHE A 115 -0.16 5.10 7.67
CA PHE A 115 -1.43 4.90 6.98
C PHE A 115 -2.59 5.43 7.82
N ASN A 116 -3.44 6.25 7.21
CA ASN A 116 -4.57 6.87 7.87
C ASN A 116 -5.76 5.91 7.85
N LEU A 117 -6.15 5.37 9.01
CA LEU A 117 -7.42 4.67 9.14
C LEU A 117 -8.49 5.65 9.64
N PRO A 118 -9.48 6.03 8.81
CA PRO A 118 -10.55 6.92 9.25
C PRO A 118 -11.35 6.29 10.41
N ILE A 119 -11.99 7.11 11.24
CA ILE A 119 -12.67 6.66 12.47
C ILE A 119 -13.74 5.61 12.16
N GLU A 120 -14.42 5.74 11.04
CA GLU A 120 -15.41 4.80 10.52
C GLU A 120 -14.78 3.42 10.26
N ALA A 121 -13.56 3.39 9.69
CA ALA A 121 -12.80 2.17 9.45
C ALA A 121 -12.30 1.55 10.76
N GLN A 122 -11.80 2.35 11.72
CA GLN A 122 -11.36 1.84 13.02
C GLN A 122 -12.47 1.13 13.81
N ARG A 123 -13.74 1.45 13.53
CA ARG A 123 -14.91 0.81 14.16
C ARG A 123 -15.28 -0.52 13.50
N MET A 124 -14.73 -0.85 12.33
CA MET A 124 -15.05 -2.08 11.64
C MET A 124 -14.57 -3.31 12.45
N PRO A 125 -15.38 -4.39 12.53
CA PRO A 125 -15.01 -5.60 13.27
C PRO A 125 -13.67 -6.19 12.82
N VAL A 126 -13.36 -6.10 11.53
CA VAL A 126 -12.10 -6.59 10.96
C VAL A 126 -10.88 -6.02 11.69
N PHE A 127 -10.81 -4.69 11.90
CA PHE A 127 -9.66 -4.08 12.55
C PHE A 127 -9.68 -4.28 14.08
N ARG A 128 -10.86 -4.40 14.70
CA ARG A 128 -10.97 -4.65 16.16
C ARG A 128 -10.57 -6.07 16.56
N GLN A 129 -10.92 -7.06 15.73
CA GLN A 129 -10.68 -8.47 16.00
C GLN A 129 -9.31 -8.94 15.47
N TRP A 130 -8.75 -8.20 14.51
CA TRP A 130 -7.46 -8.53 13.95
C TRP A 130 -6.34 -8.29 14.97
N LYS A 131 -5.47 -9.30 15.10
CA LYS A 131 -4.28 -9.23 15.93
C LYS A 131 -3.07 -8.92 15.05
N PRO A 132 -2.38 -7.79 15.31
CA PRO A 132 -1.12 -7.47 14.64
C PRO A 132 -0.13 -8.64 14.70
N PRO A 133 0.44 -9.08 13.57
CA PRO A 133 1.50 -10.08 13.58
C PRO A 133 2.76 -9.47 14.22
N LYS A 134 3.44 -10.24 15.07
CA LYS A 134 4.65 -9.79 15.79
C LYS A 134 5.94 -10.09 15.03
N ASP A 135 5.88 -11.04 14.12
CA ASP A 135 7.08 -11.67 13.55
C ASP A 135 7.39 -11.17 12.12
N ILE A 136 6.74 -10.09 11.66
CA ILE A 136 6.95 -9.55 10.32
C ILE A 136 8.01 -8.45 10.38
N PRO A 137 9.17 -8.62 9.71
CA PRO A 137 10.19 -7.58 9.63
C PRO A 137 9.61 -6.31 9.01
N GLY A 138 9.75 -5.18 9.70
CA GLY A 138 9.31 -3.89 9.20
C GLY A 138 7.84 -3.55 9.41
N ALA A 139 7.01 -4.50 9.86
CA ALA A 139 5.64 -4.18 10.22
C ALA A 139 5.60 -3.20 11.41
N PHE A 140 4.73 -2.20 11.33
CA PHE A 140 4.49 -1.16 12.32
C PHE A 140 5.72 -0.32 12.69
N LYS A 141 6.76 -0.27 11.83
CA LYS A 141 7.93 0.62 12.03
C LYS A 141 7.51 2.10 12.20
N LEU A 142 6.46 2.52 11.51
CA LEU A 142 5.92 3.88 11.56
C LEU A 142 4.81 4.07 12.62
N GLY A 143 4.43 3.01 13.33
CA GLY A 143 3.31 2.98 14.28
C GLY A 143 2.17 2.06 13.86
N ASN A 144 1.22 1.82 14.77
CA ASN A 144 0.03 1.02 14.51
C ASN A 144 -1.19 1.93 14.26
N PRO A 145 -1.73 1.96 13.02
CA PRO A 145 -2.84 2.84 12.68
C PRO A 145 -4.20 2.36 13.23
N VAL A 146 -4.28 1.10 13.67
CA VAL A 146 -5.51 0.51 14.27
C VAL A 146 -5.67 0.93 15.75
N GLY A 147 -4.65 1.57 16.33
CA GLY A 147 -4.56 1.81 17.76
C GLY A 147 -4.12 0.57 18.53
N GLN A 148 -3.61 0.75 19.75
CA GLN A 148 -3.50 -0.38 20.68
C GLN A 148 -4.92 -0.78 21.11
N PRO A 149 -5.24 -2.09 21.21
CA PRO A 149 -6.47 -2.48 21.88
C PRO A 149 -6.47 -1.83 23.27
N PRO A 150 -7.63 -1.33 23.77
CA PRO A 150 -7.68 -0.79 25.11
C PRO A 150 -7.12 -1.84 26.07
N LYS A 151 -6.12 -1.44 26.87
CA LYS A 151 -5.62 -2.28 27.97
C LYS A 151 -6.84 -2.61 28.82
N LYS A 152 -7.18 -3.91 28.90
CA LYS A 152 -8.17 -4.40 29.86
C LYS A 152 -7.70 -4.12 31.28
#